data_AF-A0A354TMN4-F1
#
_entry.id   AF-A0A354TMN4-F1
#
_cell.length_a   1.000
_cell.length_b   1.000
_cell.length_c   1.000
_cell.angle_alpha   90.00
_cell.angle_beta   90.00
_cell.angle_gamma   90.00
#
_symmetry.space_group_name_H-M   'P 1'
#
loop_
_entity.id
_entity.type
_entity.pdbx_description
1 polymer ?
#
loop_
_entity_poly.entity_id
_entity_poly.type
_entity_poly.pdbx_seq_one_letter_code
_entity_poly.pdbx_strand_id
1 'polypeptide(L)'
;LNEITEPLLACPNDPDDVKPLSEVQGTKIDEVFIGSCMLNIGNFRAAAEVLKQVDGLLPTKLWIAPPTKMDEHQLTEEGIYNIFGTSGARTEMPGCSLCMGNQARVAPNSTVVSTSTRNFPNRLGQGADVFLASAELAAVCSALGKIPTMDEYMVYMQSLDTMKGDIYRYLNFNEIESFQEAADRAKMIPTTNVQEVA
;
A
#
# COMPACT_ATOMS: atom_id res chain seq x y z
N LEU A 1 1.63 -3.47 -24.71
CA LEU A 1 2.43 -3.32 -23.47
C LEU A 1 3.88 -2.92 -23.76
N ASN A 2 4.48 -3.33 -24.89
CA ASN A 2 5.89 -3.03 -25.23
C ASN A 2 6.25 -1.54 -25.36
N GLU A 3 5.26 -0.65 -25.37
CA GLU A 3 5.46 0.81 -25.48
C GLU A 3 5.55 1.49 -24.09
N ILE A 4 5.12 0.82 -23.02
CA ILE A 4 5.24 1.33 -21.64
C ILE A 4 6.54 0.77 -21.07
N THR A 5 7.60 1.57 -21.15
CA THR A 5 8.96 1.16 -20.75
C THR A 5 9.38 1.72 -19.40
N GLU A 6 8.59 2.61 -18.81
CA GLU A 6 8.83 3.21 -17.50
C GLU A 6 7.52 3.35 -16.71
N PRO A 7 7.58 3.45 -15.37
CA PRO A 7 6.41 3.72 -14.57
C PRO A 7 5.73 5.03 -14.96
N LEU A 8 4.40 5.04 -14.89
CA LEU A 8 3.58 6.23 -15.13
C LEU A 8 3.02 6.72 -13.80
N LEU A 9 2.98 8.05 -13.61
CA LEU A 9 2.43 8.69 -12.43
C LEU A 9 1.41 9.74 -12.85
N ALA A 10 0.32 9.86 -12.09
CA ALA A 10 -0.56 11.03 -12.22
C ALA A 10 0.06 12.18 -11.41
N CYS A 11 0.29 13.32 -12.06
CA CYS A 11 0.91 14.51 -11.49
C CYS A 11 -0.04 15.24 -10.52
N PRO A 12 0.48 16.08 -9.62
CA PRO A 12 -0.31 16.74 -8.60
C PRO A 12 -1.56 17.45 -9.14
N ASN A 13 -2.65 17.31 -8.39
CA ASN A 13 -3.89 18.06 -8.54
C ASN A 13 -4.78 17.66 -9.73
N ASP A 14 -4.35 16.74 -10.60
CA ASP A 14 -5.16 16.21 -11.70
C ASP A 14 -4.87 14.70 -11.94
N PRO A 15 -5.85 13.80 -11.77
CA PRO A 15 -5.65 12.37 -12.02
C PRO A 15 -5.44 12.03 -13.51
N ASP A 16 -5.82 12.93 -14.43
CA ASP A 16 -5.66 12.72 -15.88
C ASP A 16 -4.31 13.25 -16.41
N ASP A 17 -3.56 14.04 -15.62
CA ASP A 17 -2.22 14.53 -15.96
C ASP A 17 -1.16 13.45 -15.72
N VAL A 18 -1.14 12.44 -16.58
CA VAL A 18 -0.23 11.30 -16.45
C VAL A 18 1.09 11.59 -17.17
N LYS A 19 2.21 11.45 -16.46
CA LYS A 19 3.56 11.60 -17.00
C LYS A 19 4.44 10.37 -16.74
N PRO A 20 5.38 10.07 -17.63
CA PRO A 20 6.42 9.09 -17.38
C PRO A 20 7.31 9.49 -16.18
N LEU A 21 7.87 8.49 -15.50
CA LEU A 21 8.78 8.66 -14.36
C LEU A 21 9.89 9.66 -14.67
N SER A 22 10.51 9.55 -15.83
CA SER A 22 11.62 10.39 -16.28
C SER A 22 11.30 11.89 -16.34
N GLU A 23 10.04 12.28 -16.52
CA GLU A 23 9.62 13.69 -16.54
C GLU A 23 9.44 14.29 -15.14
N VAL A 24 9.24 13.45 -14.11
CA VAL A 24 8.95 13.88 -12.73
C VAL A 24 10.02 13.43 -11.72
N GLN A 25 11.04 12.71 -12.18
CA GLN A 25 12.15 12.22 -11.34
C GLN A 25 12.88 13.36 -10.62
N GLY A 26 13.42 13.07 -9.44
CA GLY A 26 14.12 14.05 -8.61
C GLY A 26 13.19 14.92 -7.76
N THR A 27 11.87 14.89 -7.99
CA THR A 27 10.90 15.59 -7.13
C THR A 27 11.00 15.06 -5.71
N LYS A 28 11.27 15.96 -4.75
CA LYS A 28 11.35 15.63 -3.32
C LYS A 28 10.00 15.14 -2.80
N ILE A 29 10.00 14.07 -2.01
CA ILE A 29 8.81 13.51 -1.38
C ILE A 29 8.92 13.64 0.13
N ASP A 30 7.85 14.12 0.78
CA ASP A 30 7.81 14.29 2.24
C ASP A 30 7.04 13.14 2.90
N GLU A 31 5.89 12.74 2.33
CA GLU A 31 5.06 11.65 2.84
C GLU A 31 4.69 10.65 1.74
N VAL A 32 4.48 9.40 2.12
CA VAL A 32 4.06 8.33 1.20
C VAL A 32 2.89 7.57 1.79
N PHE A 33 1.87 7.29 0.98
CA PHE A 33 0.71 6.51 1.40
C PHE A 33 0.53 5.25 0.55
N ILE A 34 0.73 4.09 1.17
CA ILE A 34 0.49 2.76 0.60
C ILE A 34 -0.74 2.16 1.29
N GLY A 35 -1.89 2.26 0.62
CA GLY A 35 -3.17 1.81 1.13
C GLY A 35 -4.33 2.44 0.37
N SER A 36 -5.28 1.61 -0.05
CA SER A 36 -6.60 2.00 -0.55
C SER A 36 -7.32 0.73 -1.01
N CYS A 37 -8.54 0.87 -1.53
CA CYS A 37 -9.22 -0.22 -2.22
C CYS A 37 -8.57 -0.61 -3.56
N MET A 38 -7.61 0.15 -4.09
CA MET A 38 -6.85 -0.21 -5.30
C MET A 38 -5.80 -1.29 -5.03
N LEU A 39 -5.45 -1.50 -3.76
CA LEU A 39 -4.42 -2.44 -3.37
C LEU A 39 -5.03 -3.76 -2.89
N ASN A 40 -4.20 -4.79 -2.99
CA ASN A 40 -4.40 -6.12 -2.44
C ASN A 40 -3.14 -6.55 -1.69
N ILE A 41 -3.20 -7.67 -0.96
CA ILE A 41 -2.09 -8.18 -0.13
C ILE A 41 -0.72 -8.24 -0.84
N GLY A 42 -0.69 -8.57 -2.14
CA GLY A 42 0.54 -8.68 -2.91
C GLY A 42 1.30 -7.36 -3.04
N ASN A 43 0.57 -6.24 -3.09
CA ASN A 43 1.19 -4.90 -3.13
C ASN A 43 1.93 -4.58 -1.82
N PHE A 44 1.39 -5.01 -0.68
CA PHE A 44 2.04 -4.81 0.61
C PHE A 44 3.27 -5.69 0.78
N ARG A 45 3.21 -6.95 0.30
CA ARG A 45 4.39 -7.83 0.21
C ARG A 45 5.47 -7.23 -0.66
N ALA A 46 5.11 -6.75 -1.86
CA ALA A 46 6.07 -6.12 -2.77
C ALA A 46 6.70 -4.87 -2.16
N ALA A 47 5.89 -3.99 -1.56
CA ALA A 47 6.40 -2.83 -0.83
C ALA A 47 7.34 -3.24 0.31
N ALA A 48 7.05 -4.31 1.04
CA ALA A 48 7.91 -4.80 2.10
C ALA A 48 9.26 -5.32 1.57
N GLU A 49 9.31 -6.02 0.43
CA GLU A 49 10.58 -6.42 -0.20
C GLU A 49 11.44 -5.23 -0.64
N VAL A 50 10.84 -4.12 -1.05
CA VAL A 50 11.57 -2.87 -1.29
C VAL A 50 12.13 -2.33 0.03
N LEU A 51 11.30 -2.23 1.07
CA LEU A 51 11.68 -1.63 2.35
C LEU A 51 12.74 -2.44 3.11
N LYS A 52 12.80 -3.77 2.92
CA LYS A 52 13.86 -4.63 3.49
C LYS A 52 15.27 -4.24 3.04
N GLN A 53 15.40 -3.59 1.88
CA GLN A 53 16.70 -3.17 1.32
C GLN A 53 17.19 -1.85 1.91
N VAL A 54 16.36 -1.17 2.72
CA VAL A 54 16.69 0.12 3.31
C VAL A 54 17.30 -0.10 4.69
N ASP A 55 18.49 0.45 4.89
CA ASP A 55 19.13 0.47 6.20
C ASP A 55 18.60 1.64 7.04
N GLY A 56 17.91 1.31 8.14
CA GLY A 56 17.45 2.29 9.12
C GLY A 56 16.06 2.88 8.86
N LEU A 57 15.83 4.10 9.35
CA LEU A 57 14.56 4.80 9.23
C LEU A 57 14.41 5.48 7.87
N LEU A 58 13.19 5.48 7.35
CA LEU A 58 12.87 6.14 6.09
C LEU A 58 13.06 7.66 6.18
N PRO A 59 13.56 8.31 5.11
CA PRO A 59 13.64 9.77 5.04
C PRO A 59 12.26 10.43 4.88
N THR A 60 11.22 9.65 4.58
CA THR A 60 9.83 10.09 4.41
C THR A 60 8.95 9.56 5.53
N LYS A 61 7.80 10.21 5.74
CA LYS A 61 6.75 9.64 6.57
C LYS A 61 5.90 8.66 5.75
N LEU A 62 6.10 7.37 5.99
CA LEU A 62 5.35 6.31 5.33
C LEU A 62 4.09 5.95 6.12
N TRP A 63 2.97 5.90 5.42
CA TRP A 63 1.67 5.45 5.92
C TRP A 63 1.28 4.14 5.24
N ILE A 64 1.00 3.11 6.04
CA ILE A 64 0.54 1.80 5.56
C ILE A 64 -0.89 1.59 6.05
N ALA A 65 -1.83 1.30 5.14
CA ALA A 65 -3.20 0.97 5.51
C ALA A 65 -3.73 -0.19 4.65
N PRO A 66 -3.75 -1.43 5.17
CA PRO A 66 -4.35 -2.55 4.43
C PRO A 66 -5.86 -2.33 4.20
N PRO A 67 -6.43 -2.89 3.13
CA PRO A 67 -7.82 -2.64 2.79
C PRO A 67 -8.80 -3.39 3.72
N THR A 68 -8.39 -4.54 4.29
CA THR A 68 -9.23 -5.35 5.18
C THR A 68 -8.46 -5.91 6.38
N LYS A 69 -9.21 -6.35 7.40
CA LYS A 69 -8.65 -7.05 8.57
C LYS A 69 -8.01 -8.39 8.20
N MET A 70 -8.47 -9.02 7.13
CA MET A 70 -7.92 -10.29 6.66
C MET A 70 -6.53 -10.09 6.04
N ASP A 71 -6.35 -9.01 5.27
CA ASP A 71 -5.03 -8.63 4.76
C ASP A 71 -4.09 -8.27 5.91
N GLU A 72 -4.53 -7.44 6.85
CA GLU A 72 -3.74 -7.09 8.06
C GLU A 72 -3.30 -8.34 8.83
N HIS A 73 -4.24 -9.25 9.09
CA HIS A 73 -3.95 -10.48 9.83
C HIS A 73 -2.93 -11.34 9.09
N GLN A 74 -3.14 -11.61 7.80
CA GLN A 74 -2.21 -12.43 7.01
C GLN A 74 -0.82 -11.78 6.90
N LEU A 75 -0.73 -10.47 6.67
CA LEU A 75 0.54 -9.74 6.63
C LEU A 75 1.25 -9.77 7.98
N THR A 76 0.50 -9.82 9.08
CA THR A 76 1.06 -9.97 10.43
C THR A 76 1.62 -11.38 10.64
N GLU A 77 0.87 -12.42 10.27
CA GLU A 77 1.31 -13.83 10.35
C GLU A 77 2.57 -14.09 9.50
N GLU A 78 2.68 -13.42 8.34
CA GLU A 78 3.86 -13.49 7.47
C GLU A 78 5.06 -12.67 7.98
N GLY A 79 4.90 -11.94 9.09
CA GLY A 79 5.93 -11.09 9.67
C GLY A 79 6.19 -9.79 8.91
N ILE A 80 5.34 -9.45 7.93
CA ILE A 80 5.51 -8.26 7.09
C ILE A 80 5.32 -6.96 7.87
N TYR A 81 4.41 -6.97 8.86
CA TYR A 81 4.24 -5.83 9.76
C TYR A 81 5.51 -5.47 10.53
N ASN A 82 6.39 -6.43 10.82
CA ASN A 82 7.68 -6.14 11.46
C ASN A 82 8.57 -5.30 10.55
N ILE A 83 8.55 -5.54 9.24
CA ILE A 83 9.33 -4.78 8.27
C ILE A 83 8.86 -3.32 8.25
N PHE A 84 7.54 -3.10 8.20
CA PHE A 84 6.96 -1.76 8.28
C PHE A 84 7.30 -1.07 9.60
N GLY A 85 7.27 -1.79 10.72
CA GLY A 85 7.67 -1.27 12.02
C GLY A 85 9.15 -0.87 12.08
N THR A 86 10.04 -1.73 11.60
CA THR A 86 11.50 -1.46 11.56
C THR A 86 11.85 -0.30 10.64
N SER A 87 11.12 -0.12 9.52
CA SER A 87 11.32 1.03 8.63
C SER A 87 10.79 2.35 9.22
N GLY A 88 10.09 2.31 10.36
CA GLY A 88 9.47 3.48 10.99
C GLY A 88 8.15 3.90 10.34
N ALA A 89 7.51 3.01 9.57
CA ALA A 89 6.22 3.29 8.96
C ALA A 89 5.12 3.40 10.01
N ARG A 90 4.14 4.28 9.74
CA ARG A 90 2.92 4.38 10.52
C ARG A 90 1.85 3.47 9.91
N THR A 91 1.51 2.40 10.62
CA THR A 91 0.42 1.50 10.25
C THR A 91 -0.91 2.03 10.79
N GLU A 92 -1.89 2.19 9.91
CA GLU A 92 -3.26 2.56 10.24
C GLU A 92 -4.15 1.31 10.29
N MET A 93 -5.28 1.40 10.99
CA MET A 93 -6.28 0.32 10.98
C MET A 93 -6.84 0.12 9.57
N PRO A 94 -7.28 -1.11 9.22
CA PRO A 94 -7.80 -1.39 7.90
C PRO A 94 -8.98 -0.49 7.50
N GLY A 95 -8.90 0.11 6.30
CA GLY A 95 -9.93 1.01 5.79
C GLY A 95 -9.42 2.04 4.79
N CYS A 96 -10.22 3.08 4.54
CA CYS A 96 -9.89 4.12 3.56
C CYS A 96 -8.70 5.01 3.97
N SER A 97 -8.49 5.20 5.28
CA SER A 97 -7.39 6.00 5.83
C SER A 97 -7.25 7.36 5.11
N LEU A 98 -6.06 7.72 4.64
CA LEU A 98 -5.76 9.00 3.98
C LEU A 98 -6.47 9.19 2.64
N CYS A 99 -6.96 8.14 1.98
CA CYS A 99 -7.56 8.19 0.64
C CYS A 99 -8.72 9.20 0.54
N MET A 100 -9.51 9.33 1.61
CA MET A 100 -10.62 10.28 1.68
C MET A 100 -10.23 11.64 2.25
N GLY A 101 -9.23 11.68 3.13
CA GLY A 101 -8.78 12.90 3.81
C GLY A 101 -9.78 13.52 4.79
N ASN A 102 -10.77 12.74 5.26
CA ASN A 102 -11.82 13.19 6.18
C ASN A 102 -11.49 12.96 7.67
N GLN A 103 -10.39 12.27 7.96
CA GLN A 103 -9.92 11.97 9.32
C GLN A 103 -8.43 12.31 9.42
N ALA A 104 -7.56 11.30 9.27
CA ALA A 104 -6.13 11.51 9.14
C ALA A 104 -5.83 12.25 7.82
N ARG A 105 -4.89 13.19 7.90
CA ARG A 105 -4.41 13.99 6.76
C ARG A 105 -2.90 14.08 6.82
N VAL A 106 -2.28 14.25 5.66
CA VAL A 106 -0.86 14.60 5.56
C VAL A 106 -0.62 16.02 6.07
N ALA A 107 0.64 16.35 6.36
CA ALA A 107 1.04 17.69 6.75
C ALA A 107 0.69 18.71 5.65
N PRO A 108 0.33 19.95 6.02
CA PRO A 108 0.08 21.00 5.04
C PRO A 108 1.29 21.25 4.14
N ASN A 109 1.04 21.51 2.85
CA ASN A 109 2.06 21.81 1.84
C ASN A 109 3.14 20.71 1.68
N SER A 110 2.79 19.46 1.99
CA SER A 110 3.66 18.30 1.76
C SER A 110 3.57 17.82 0.31
N THR A 111 4.67 17.29 -0.21
CA THR A 111 4.67 16.52 -1.46
C THR A 111 4.50 15.05 -1.14
N VAL A 112 3.50 14.40 -1.76
CA VAL A 112 3.06 13.05 -1.40
C VAL A 112 3.07 12.13 -2.60
N VAL A 113 3.54 10.89 -2.43
CA VAL A 113 3.23 9.80 -3.36
C VAL A 113 2.17 8.90 -2.74
N SER A 114 1.09 8.66 -3.48
CA SER A 114 -0.08 7.93 -2.98
C SER A 114 -0.50 6.82 -3.93
N THR A 115 -0.90 5.70 -3.35
CA THR A 115 -1.57 4.57 -4.04
C THR A 115 -3.10 4.66 -3.94
N SER A 116 -3.62 5.85 -3.62
CA SER A 116 -5.06 6.12 -3.61
C SER A 116 -5.59 6.37 -5.03
N THR A 117 -6.87 6.64 -5.14
CA THR A 117 -7.53 6.82 -6.45
C THR A 117 -7.57 8.26 -6.95
N ARG A 118 -7.31 9.25 -6.09
CA ARG A 118 -7.59 10.67 -6.37
C ARG A 118 -6.57 11.58 -5.71
N ASN A 119 -6.09 12.55 -6.47
CA ASN A 119 -5.10 13.54 -6.05
C ASN A 119 -5.58 15.00 -6.22
N PHE A 120 -6.89 15.23 -6.22
CA PHE A 120 -7.46 16.59 -6.30
C PHE A 120 -6.90 17.55 -5.23
N PRO A 121 -6.91 18.87 -5.49
CA PRO A 121 -6.47 19.87 -4.52
C PRO A 121 -7.13 19.67 -3.16
N ASN A 122 -6.32 19.73 -2.09
CA ASN A 122 -6.72 19.56 -0.70
C ASN A 122 -7.27 18.17 -0.32
N ARG A 123 -7.19 17.16 -1.19
CA ARG A 123 -7.76 15.83 -0.94
C ARG A 123 -7.09 15.13 0.23
N LEU A 124 -5.78 14.88 0.18
CA LEU A 124 -5.06 14.19 1.26
C LEU A 124 -4.66 15.15 2.39
N GLY A 125 -4.42 16.43 2.07
CA GLY A 125 -3.96 17.44 3.02
C GLY A 125 -4.03 18.83 2.42
N GLN A 126 -4.02 19.86 3.27
CA GLN A 126 -4.13 21.25 2.84
C GLN A 126 -2.91 21.66 2.00
N GLY A 127 -3.13 22.10 0.76
CA GLY A 127 -2.05 22.51 -0.15
C GLY A 127 -1.04 21.41 -0.49
N ALA A 128 -1.39 20.14 -0.25
CA ALA A 128 -0.49 19.03 -0.55
C ALA A 128 -0.48 18.72 -2.05
N ASP A 129 0.71 18.52 -2.60
CA ASP A 129 0.90 18.08 -3.99
C ASP A 129 1.01 16.56 -4.03
N VAL A 130 0.03 15.89 -4.63
CA VAL A 130 -0.12 14.43 -4.54
C VAL A 130 0.09 13.76 -5.89
N PHE A 131 1.13 12.94 -5.99
CA PHE A 131 1.32 12.03 -7.12
C PHE A 131 0.56 10.72 -6.87
N LEU A 132 -0.07 10.17 -7.91
CA LEU A 132 -0.61 8.81 -7.88
C LEU A 132 0.38 7.84 -8.53
N ALA A 133 0.68 6.74 -7.85
CA ALA A 133 1.66 5.75 -8.30
C ALA A 133 1.31 4.32 -7.85
N SER A 134 2.00 3.33 -8.42
CA SER A 134 1.99 1.93 -7.96
C SER A 134 2.63 1.76 -6.58
N ALA A 135 2.32 0.68 -5.89
CA ALA A 135 2.82 0.42 -4.53
C ALA A 135 4.35 0.24 -4.47
N GLU A 136 4.92 -0.43 -5.47
CA GLU A 136 6.36 -0.68 -5.57
C GLU A 136 7.12 0.64 -5.74
N LEU A 137 6.69 1.46 -6.71
CA LEU A 137 7.26 2.80 -6.91
C LEU A 137 7.08 3.69 -5.68
N ALA A 138 5.91 3.67 -5.02
CA ALA A 138 5.68 4.42 -3.80
C ALA A 138 6.65 3.99 -2.69
N ALA A 139 6.92 2.68 -2.53
CA ALA A 139 7.89 2.17 -1.56
C ALA A 139 9.32 2.65 -1.88
N VAL A 140 9.71 2.66 -3.16
CA VAL A 140 11.02 3.19 -3.60
C VAL A 140 11.11 4.69 -3.33
N CYS A 141 10.06 5.47 -3.63
CA CYS A 141 10.00 6.89 -3.29
C CYS A 141 10.14 7.12 -1.79
N SER A 142 9.55 6.24 -0.98
CA SER A 142 9.62 6.32 0.48
C SER A 142 11.04 6.06 0.99
N ALA A 143 11.72 5.07 0.39
CA ALA A 143 13.10 4.72 0.69
C ALA A 143 14.09 5.84 0.34
N LEU A 144 13.91 6.50 -0.81
CA LEU A 144 14.85 7.49 -1.33
C LEU A 144 14.53 8.95 -0.92
N GLY A 145 13.30 9.24 -0.50
CA GLY A 145 12.88 10.62 -0.19
C GLY A 145 12.61 11.50 -1.41
N LYS A 146 12.54 10.90 -2.59
CA LYS A 146 12.28 11.58 -3.87
C LYS A 146 11.69 10.59 -4.87
N ILE A 147 11.11 11.09 -5.94
CA ILE A 147 10.80 10.28 -7.13
C ILE A 147 12.13 9.80 -7.73
N PRO A 148 12.36 8.48 -7.88
CA PRO A 148 13.63 7.93 -8.36
C PRO A 148 13.83 8.21 -9.85
N THR A 149 15.07 8.09 -10.31
CA THR A 149 15.34 7.82 -11.73
C THR A 149 14.97 6.38 -12.09
N MET A 150 14.88 6.06 -13.39
CA MET A 150 14.62 4.69 -13.82
C MET A 150 15.70 3.71 -13.33
N ASP A 151 16.99 4.11 -13.35
CA ASP A 151 18.08 3.27 -12.86
C ASP A 151 17.97 3.02 -11.36
N GLU A 152 17.70 4.06 -10.56
CA GLU A 152 17.46 3.95 -9.12
C GLU A 152 16.27 3.02 -8.83
N TYR A 153 15.17 3.17 -9.58
CA TYR A 153 14.00 2.31 -9.46
C TYR A 153 14.33 0.84 -9.75
N MET A 154 15.06 0.58 -10.84
CA MET A 154 15.40 -0.78 -11.25
C MET A 154 16.33 -1.49 -10.26
N VAL A 155 17.19 -0.77 -9.52
CA VAL A 155 18.01 -1.38 -8.46
C VAL A 155 17.13 -2.05 -7.40
N TYR A 156 16.09 -1.38 -6.93
CA TYR A 156 15.15 -1.97 -5.95
C TYR A 156 14.28 -3.07 -6.55
N MET A 157 13.92 -2.95 -7.83
CA MET A 157 13.08 -3.94 -8.50
C MET A 157 13.81 -5.23 -8.87
N GLN A 158 15.14 -5.21 -9.00
CA GLN A 158 15.93 -6.41 -9.32
C GLN A 158 15.83 -7.50 -8.24
N SER A 159 15.67 -7.12 -6.98
CA SER A 159 15.46 -8.08 -5.89
C SER A 159 14.03 -8.60 -5.81
N LEU A 160 13.10 -7.98 -6.53
CA LEU A 160 11.67 -8.26 -6.54
C LEU A 160 11.37 -9.27 -7.64
N ASP A 161 11.45 -10.56 -7.30
CA ASP A 161 10.99 -11.62 -8.19
C ASP A 161 9.46 -11.67 -8.21
N THR A 162 8.87 -10.86 -9.08
CA THR A 162 7.41 -10.75 -9.26
C THR A 162 6.75 -12.05 -9.72
N MET A 163 7.53 -13.01 -10.27
CA MET A 163 7.04 -14.31 -10.71
C MET A 163 7.17 -15.38 -9.64
N LYS A 164 7.84 -15.09 -8.52
CA LYS A 164 7.88 -15.97 -7.36
C LYS A 164 6.48 -16.08 -6.75
N GLY A 165 6.03 -17.31 -6.54
CA GLY A 165 4.66 -17.63 -6.10
C GLY A 165 4.25 -17.09 -4.73
N ASP A 166 5.12 -16.36 -4.04
CA ASP A 166 4.89 -15.90 -2.66
C ASP A 166 4.45 -14.44 -2.59
N ILE A 167 4.89 -13.57 -3.53
CA ILE A 167 4.61 -12.12 -3.47
C ILE A 167 3.16 -11.84 -3.87
N TYR A 168 2.79 -12.14 -5.12
CA TYR A 168 1.44 -11.85 -5.63
C TYR A 168 0.43 -13.00 -5.43
N ARG A 169 0.59 -13.78 -4.34
CA ARG A 169 -0.40 -14.78 -3.94
C ARG A 169 -1.61 -14.13 -3.26
N TYR A 170 -2.77 -14.19 -3.89
CA TYR A 170 -4.00 -13.65 -3.30
C TYR A 170 -4.49 -14.48 -2.10
N LEU A 171 -5.35 -13.86 -1.28
CA LEU A 171 -6.04 -14.56 -0.19
C LEU A 171 -7.13 -15.47 -0.76
N ASN A 172 -6.90 -16.77 -0.71
CA ASN A 172 -7.91 -17.79 -0.98
C ASN A 172 -8.36 -18.38 0.37
N PHE A 173 -9.46 -17.88 0.95
CA PHE A 173 -9.91 -18.32 2.28
C PHE A 173 -10.21 -19.83 2.36
N ASN A 174 -10.57 -20.45 1.23
CA ASN A 174 -10.75 -21.90 1.14
C ASN A 174 -9.43 -22.69 1.14
N GLU A 175 -8.27 -22.04 1.10
CA GLU A 175 -6.93 -22.66 1.18
C GLU A 175 -6.23 -22.33 2.51
N ILE A 176 -6.88 -21.57 3.40
CA ILE A 176 -6.31 -21.13 4.67
C ILE A 176 -7.00 -21.92 5.80
N GLU A 177 -6.22 -22.72 6.53
CA GLU A 177 -6.70 -23.64 7.56
C GLU A 177 -7.57 -22.94 8.61
N SER A 178 -7.12 -21.80 9.15
CA SER A 178 -7.87 -21.06 10.18
C SER A 178 -9.27 -20.62 9.72
N PHE A 179 -9.43 -20.27 8.44
CA PHE A 179 -10.72 -19.91 7.85
C PHE A 179 -11.59 -21.13 7.55
N GLN A 180 -11.00 -22.23 7.09
CA GLN A 180 -11.71 -23.50 6.90
C GLN A 180 -12.29 -24.01 8.23
N GLU A 181 -11.47 -24.02 9.28
CA GLU A 181 -11.92 -24.41 10.62
C GLU A 181 -13.02 -23.50 11.15
N ALA A 182 -12.90 -22.19 10.95
CA ALA A 182 -13.94 -21.24 11.37
C ALA A 182 -15.25 -21.49 10.62
N ALA A 183 -15.18 -21.78 9.31
CA ALA A 183 -16.35 -22.13 8.50
C ALA A 183 -16.97 -23.47 8.94
N ASP A 184 -16.16 -24.47 9.30
CA ASP A 184 -16.65 -25.76 9.80
C ASP A 184 -17.29 -25.62 11.18
N ARG A 185 -16.71 -24.84 12.09
CA ARG A 185 -17.31 -24.49 13.39
C ARG A 185 -18.66 -23.79 13.21
N ALA A 186 -18.78 -22.90 12.22
CA ALA A 186 -20.03 -22.18 11.94
C ALA A 186 -21.18 -23.12 11.53
N LYS A 187 -20.90 -24.28 10.92
CA LYS A 187 -21.93 -25.29 10.58
C LYS A 187 -22.59 -25.89 11.82
N MET A 188 -21.94 -25.83 12.98
CA MET A 188 -22.50 -26.31 14.26
C MET A 188 -23.33 -25.26 15.00
N ILE A 189 -23.40 -24.02 14.48
CA ILE A 189 -24.23 -22.96 15.07
C ILE A 189 -25.68 -23.19 14.61
N PRO A 190 -26.64 -23.42 15.53
CA PRO A 190 -28.04 -23.61 15.16
C PRO A 190 -28.58 -22.36 14.46
N THR A 191 -29.14 -22.54 13.26
CA THR A 191 -29.72 -21.45 12.44
C THR A 191 -31.01 -20.89 13.02
N THR A 192 -31.66 -21.64 13.92
CA THR A 192 -32.92 -21.25 14.56
C THR A 192 -32.83 -21.58 16.05
N ASN A 193 -32.88 -20.57 16.90
CA ASN A 193 -33.06 -20.76 18.33
C ASN A 193 -34.56 -20.97 18.58
N VAL A 194 -35.01 -22.22 18.66
CA VAL A 194 -36.38 -22.52 19.10
C VAL A 194 -36.40 -22.44 20.62
N GLN A 195 -36.90 -21.34 21.18
CA GLN A 195 -37.35 -21.31 22.57
C GLN A 195 -38.79 -21.81 22.60
N GLU A 196 -39.01 -23.02 23.11
CA GLU A 196 -40.34 -23.41 23.57
C GLU A 196 -40.65 -22.62 24.85
N VAL A 197 -41.60 -21.69 24.74
CA VAL A 197 -42.12 -20.94 25.88
C VAL A 197 -43.28 -21.76 26.45
N ALA A 198 -43.10 -22.31 27.65
CA ALA A 198 -44.11 -23.06 28.40
C ALA A 198 -45.12 -22.13 29.08
#